data_AF-A0A821M747-F1
#
_entry.id   AF-A0A821M747-F1
#
_cell.length_a   1.000
_cell.length_b   1.000
_cell.length_c   1.000
_cell.angle_alpha   90.00
_cell.angle_beta   90.00
_cell.angle_gamma   90.00
#
_symmetry.space_group_name_H-M   'P 1'
#
loop_
_entity.id
_entity.type
_entity.pdbx_description
1 polymer ?
#
loop_
_entity_poly.entity_id
_entity_poly.type
_entity_poly.pdbx_seq_one_letter_code
_entity_poly.pdbx_strand_id
1 'polypeptide(L)'
;SKTNNQKFLCPDFSQYLYFLFAPTLIYRDQYPRNTIIRWDFVLKMFGEFIASVFYVYYVVVRFCIPTYANLNHSEITLPIFLSVLFNSIMPGSLFLVLGFYGFLHCWLNAFAEMLRFADRMFYDDWWNSTSFAAYYRKWNVVVHDWLYTYVYREIYILTGRKNRSIPAICVLLLSAIFHEYIMISALGFFYPVMFLLFGVLGCK
;
A
#
# COMPACT_ATOMS: atom_id res chain seq x y z
N SER A 1 1.97 -49.42 13.04
CA SER A 1 0.88 -48.86 12.20
C SER A 1 0.29 -47.64 12.90
N LYS A 2 0.80 -46.44 12.61
CA LYS A 2 0.18 -45.17 13.00
C LYS A 2 -0.13 -44.45 11.70
N THR A 3 -1.32 -44.67 11.17
CA THR A 3 -1.88 -43.96 10.05
C THR A 3 -2.08 -42.50 10.47
N ASN A 4 -1.13 -41.63 10.13
CA ASN A 4 -1.35 -40.20 10.09
C ASN A 4 -2.45 -39.97 9.05
N ASN A 5 -3.70 -39.90 9.50
CA ASN A 5 -4.79 -39.33 8.74
C ASN A 5 -4.42 -37.87 8.46
N GLN A 6 -3.77 -37.63 7.32
CA GLN A 6 -3.81 -36.32 6.66
C GLN A 6 -5.28 -36.08 6.31
N LYS A 7 -6.07 -35.59 7.27
CA LYS A 7 -7.34 -34.95 6.96
C LYS A 7 -7.00 -33.86 5.95
N PHE A 8 -7.60 -33.93 4.78
CA PHE A 8 -7.66 -32.77 3.88
C PHE A 8 -8.32 -31.66 4.69
N LEU A 9 -7.51 -30.78 5.28
CA LEU A 9 -7.97 -29.61 6.02
C LEU A 9 -8.40 -28.60 4.95
N CYS A 10 -9.60 -28.81 4.41
CA CYS A 10 -10.30 -27.70 3.79
C CYS A 10 -10.54 -26.68 4.93
N PRO A 11 -10.10 -25.44 4.77
CA PRO A 11 -10.33 -24.43 5.80
C PRO A 11 -11.82 -24.23 5.98
N ASP A 12 -12.24 -24.01 7.23
CA ASP A 12 -13.64 -23.72 7.49
C ASP A 12 -14.03 -22.39 6.82
N PHE A 13 -15.25 -22.32 6.29
CA PHE A 13 -15.73 -21.13 5.58
C PHE A 13 -15.66 -19.89 6.47
N SER A 14 -15.91 -20.04 7.78
CA SER A 14 -15.79 -18.97 8.76
C SER A 14 -14.37 -18.40 8.86
N GLN A 15 -13.33 -19.24 8.75
CA GLN A 15 -11.93 -18.80 8.80
C GLN A 15 -11.57 -18.00 7.55
N TYR A 16 -12.02 -18.47 6.38
CA TYR A 16 -11.82 -17.75 5.12
C TYR A 16 -12.58 -16.42 5.10
N LEU A 17 -13.83 -16.39 5.60
CA LEU A 17 -14.61 -15.17 5.73
C LEU A 17 -13.93 -14.16 6.67
N TYR A 18 -13.37 -14.61 7.79
CA TYR A 18 -12.59 -13.76 8.69
C TYR A 18 -11.36 -13.18 7.99
N PHE A 19 -10.63 -14.00 7.24
CA PHE A 19 -9.46 -13.56 6.47
C PHE A 19 -9.81 -12.45 5.47
N LEU A 20 -10.94 -12.57 4.77
CA LEU A 20 -11.36 -11.58 3.76
C LEU A 20 -11.50 -10.16 4.33
N PHE A 21 -11.85 -10.03 5.61
CA PHE A 21 -11.95 -8.74 6.29
C PHE A 21 -10.71 -8.39 7.12
N ALA A 22 -9.87 -9.37 7.46
CA ALA A 22 -8.66 -9.13 8.22
C ALA A 22 -7.71 -8.20 7.45
N PRO A 23 -7.04 -7.26 8.11
CA PRO A 23 -6.12 -6.32 7.46
C PRO A 23 -4.75 -6.98 7.16
N THR A 24 -4.79 -8.15 6.52
CA THR A 24 -3.63 -8.91 6.05
C THR A 24 -3.96 -9.60 4.74
N LEU A 25 -2.96 -9.76 3.88
CA LEU A 25 -3.10 -10.45 2.61
C LEU A 25 -2.57 -11.89 2.66
N ILE A 26 -2.00 -12.32 3.78
CA ILE A 26 -1.48 -13.68 3.95
C ILE A 26 -2.50 -14.52 4.70
N TYR A 27 -3.01 -15.55 4.05
CA TYR A 27 -3.91 -16.51 4.67
C TYR A 27 -3.18 -17.38 5.71
N ARG A 28 -3.77 -17.51 6.91
CA ARG A 28 -3.36 -18.44 7.97
C ARG A 28 -4.63 -18.99 8.64
N ASP A 29 -4.62 -20.27 9.02
CA ASP A 29 -5.78 -20.89 9.68
C ASP A 29 -6.04 -20.30 11.08
N GLN A 30 -4.99 -19.80 11.73
CA GLN A 30 -5.07 -19.16 13.03
C GLN A 30 -4.24 -17.87 13.04
N TYR A 31 -4.89 -16.77 13.37
CA TYR A 31 -4.27 -15.47 13.59
C TYR A 31 -4.16 -15.17 15.09
N PRO A 32 -3.15 -14.40 15.53
CA PRO A 32 -3.12 -13.92 16.89
C PRO A 32 -4.30 -12.95 17.11
N ARG A 33 -5.07 -13.17 18.19
CA ARG A 33 -6.28 -12.39 18.49
C ARG A 33 -6.21 -11.73 19.85
N ASN A 34 -6.67 -10.49 19.92
CA ASN A 34 -6.87 -9.79 21.19
C ASN A 34 -8.07 -10.36 21.95
N THR A 35 -8.10 -10.22 23.26
CA THR A 35 -9.18 -10.73 24.12
C THR A 35 -10.43 -9.84 24.08
N ILE A 36 -10.22 -8.52 24.07
CA ILE A 36 -11.26 -7.50 24.13
C ILE A 36 -11.18 -6.55 22.93
N ILE A 37 -12.32 -5.93 22.60
CA ILE A 37 -12.41 -4.84 21.62
C ILE A 37 -12.48 -3.53 22.39
N ARG A 38 -11.56 -2.61 22.12
CA ARG A 38 -11.57 -1.26 22.68
C ARG A 38 -12.29 -0.31 21.74
N TRP A 39 -13.59 -0.12 21.93
CA TRP A 39 -14.42 0.72 21.07
C TRP A 39 -13.99 2.19 21.04
N ASP A 40 -13.45 2.72 22.14
CA ASP A 40 -12.91 4.09 22.18
C ASP A 40 -11.75 4.26 21.19
N PHE A 41 -10.90 3.24 21.08
CA PHE A 41 -9.80 3.23 20.11
C PHE A 41 -10.34 3.14 18.67
N VAL A 42 -11.34 2.28 18.42
CA VAL A 42 -11.99 2.17 17.10
C VAL A 42 -12.58 3.51 16.67
N LEU A 43 -13.37 4.15 17.54
CA LEU A 43 -14.01 5.44 17.26
C LEU A 43 -12.98 6.54 17.03
N LYS A 44 -11.89 6.57 17.81
CA LYS A 44 -10.78 7.50 17.60
C LYS A 44 -10.14 7.32 16.23
N MET A 45 -9.79 6.08 15.85
CA MET A 45 -9.16 5.79 14.57
C MET A 45 -10.10 6.13 13.38
N PHE A 46 -11.39 5.84 13.48
CA PHE A 46 -12.36 6.25 12.46
C PHE A 46 -12.50 7.78 12.37
N GLY A 47 -12.54 8.47 13.51
CA GLY A 47 -12.58 9.93 13.55
C GLY A 47 -11.35 10.55 12.87
N GLU A 48 -10.16 10.03 13.17
CA GLU A 48 -8.91 10.47 12.54
C GLU A 48 -8.85 10.13 11.05
N PHE A 49 -9.38 8.99 10.63
CA PHE A 49 -9.53 8.64 9.21
C PHE A 49 -10.42 9.65 8.48
N ILE A 50 -11.62 9.92 9.01
CA ILE A 50 -12.55 10.90 8.42
C ILE A 50 -11.89 12.29 8.36
N ALA A 51 -11.21 12.70 9.43
CA ALA A 51 -10.46 13.96 9.45
C ALA A 51 -9.38 14.00 8.37
N SER A 52 -8.62 12.91 8.16
CA SER A 52 -7.60 12.82 7.11
C SER A 52 -8.21 12.96 5.70
N VAL A 53 -9.39 12.39 5.46
CA VAL A 53 -10.11 12.52 4.18
C VAL A 53 -10.54 13.97 3.94
N PHE A 54 -11.14 14.62 4.95
CA PHE A 54 -11.50 16.04 4.84
C PHE A 54 -10.28 16.94 4.64
N TYR A 55 -9.16 16.62 5.30
CA TYR A 55 -7.93 17.38 5.13
C TYR A 55 -7.37 17.24 3.71
N VAL A 56 -7.36 16.03 3.17
CA VAL A 56 -6.96 15.78 1.77
C VAL A 56 -7.87 16.56 0.81
N TYR A 57 -9.18 16.53 1.02
CA TYR A 57 -10.13 17.32 0.23
C TYR A 57 -9.80 18.82 0.27
N TYR A 58 -9.54 19.36 1.47
CA TYR A 58 -9.15 20.76 1.63
C TYR A 58 -7.85 21.09 0.88
N VAL A 59 -6.84 20.22 0.96
CA VAL A 59 -5.57 20.40 0.23
C VAL A 59 -5.80 20.45 -1.28
N VAL A 60 -6.62 19.54 -1.81
CA VAL A 60 -6.95 19.51 -3.24
C VAL A 60 -7.66 20.80 -3.66
N VAL A 61 -8.71 21.20 -2.96
CA VAL A 61 -9.50 22.38 -3.32
C VAL A 61 -8.67 23.67 -3.21
N ARG A 62 -7.82 23.78 -2.18
CA ARG A 62 -7.11 25.03 -1.89
C ARG A 62 -5.78 25.16 -2.65
N PHE A 63 -5.05 24.08 -2.84
CA PHE A 63 -3.70 24.12 -3.40
C PHE A 63 -3.60 23.49 -4.79
N CYS A 64 -4.33 22.41 -5.06
CA CYS A 64 -4.25 21.75 -6.37
C CYS A 64 -5.13 22.47 -7.41
N ILE A 65 -6.43 22.64 -7.15
CA ILE A 65 -7.38 23.19 -8.14
C ILE A 65 -6.91 24.55 -8.70
N PRO A 66 -6.53 25.55 -7.90
CA PRO A 66 -6.12 26.86 -8.45
C PRO A 66 -4.85 26.76 -9.29
N THR A 67 -3.89 25.94 -8.88
CA THR A 67 -2.63 25.73 -9.59
C THR A 67 -2.86 25.15 -10.98
N TYR A 68 -3.73 24.14 -11.09
CA TYR A 68 -4.02 23.49 -12.38
C TYR A 68 -5.04 24.25 -13.23
N ALA A 69 -6.02 24.95 -12.62
CA ALA A 69 -6.99 25.76 -13.35
C ALA A 69 -6.32 26.89 -14.14
N ASN A 70 -5.30 27.52 -13.56
CA ASN A 70 -4.53 28.58 -14.22
C ASN A 70 -3.76 28.08 -15.46
N LEU A 71 -3.48 26.77 -15.56
CA LEU A 71 -2.75 26.19 -16.69
C LEU A 71 -3.60 25.99 -17.93
N ASN A 72 -4.92 25.83 -17.78
CA ASN A 72 -5.83 25.64 -18.92
C ASN A 72 -5.85 26.85 -19.88
N HIS A 73 -5.35 28.01 -19.45
CA HIS A 73 -5.34 29.25 -20.24
C HIS A 73 -3.96 29.61 -20.82
N SER A 74 -2.91 28.84 -20.53
CA SER A 74 -1.53 29.16 -20.91
C SER A 74 -0.89 28.03 -21.73
N GLU A 75 -0.09 28.38 -22.73
CA GLU A 75 0.77 27.40 -23.41
C GLU A 75 1.80 26.83 -22.42
N ILE A 76 1.92 25.50 -22.38
CA ILE A 76 2.82 24.81 -21.46
C ILE A 76 4.26 24.98 -21.95
N THR A 77 4.94 26.02 -21.46
CA THR A 77 6.39 26.22 -21.67
C THR A 77 7.18 25.60 -20.51
N LEU A 78 8.42 25.18 -20.76
CA LEU A 78 9.29 24.55 -19.75
C LEU A 78 9.37 25.29 -18.40
N PRO A 79 9.50 26.64 -18.33
CA PRO A 79 9.54 27.36 -17.05
C PRO A 79 8.21 27.27 -16.27
N ILE A 80 7.08 27.27 -16.97
CA ILE A 80 5.75 27.11 -16.37
C ILE A 80 5.62 25.69 -15.83
N PHE A 81 6.00 24.68 -16.61
CA PHE A 81 5.99 23.28 -16.17
C PHE A 81 6.82 23.07 -14.88
N LEU A 82 8.04 23.59 -14.84
CA LEU A 82 8.90 23.50 -13.65
C LEU A 82 8.27 24.22 -12.45
N SER A 83 7.70 25.41 -12.65
CA SER A 83 7.04 26.18 -11.59
C SER A 83 5.84 25.41 -11.02
N VAL A 84 5.02 24.79 -11.86
CA VAL A 84 3.90 23.94 -11.43
C VAL A 84 4.41 22.74 -10.65
N LEU A 85 5.44 22.05 -11.18
CA LEU A 85 6.02 20.89 -10.52
C LEU A 85 6.48 21.24 -9.10
N PHE A 86 7.21 22.34 -8.92
CA PHE A 86 7.66 22.80 -7.60
C PHE A 86 6.49 23.16 -6.67
N ASN A 87 5.48 23.86 -7.17
CA ASN A 87 4.29 24.19 -6.38
C ASN A 87 3.50 22.93 -5.99
N SER A 88 3.54 21.87 -6.79
CA SER A 88 2.88 20.59 -6.51
C SER A 88 3.63 19.68 -5.53
N ILE A 89 4.91 19.96 -5.21
CA ILE A 89 5.68 19.12 -4.26
C ILE A 89 5.03 19.14 -2.88
N MET A 90 4.74 20.32 -2.33
CA MET A 90 4.15 20.46 -1.00
C MET A 90 2.78 19.75 -0.85
N PRO A 91 1.78 20.03 -1.70
CA PRO A 91 0.49 19.32 -1.61
C PRO A 91 0.64 17.82 -1.91
N GLY A 92 1.56 17.43 -2.80
CA GLY A 92 1.87 16.02 -3.08
C GLY A 92 2.46 15.29 -1.87
N SER A 93 3.42 15.90 -1.15
CA SER A 93 3.98 15.35 0.07
C SER A 93 2.95 15.23 1.19
N LEU A 94 2.08 16.24 1.36
CA LEU A 94 0.97 16.17 2.31
C LEU A 94 0.00 15.04 1.96
N PHE A 95 -0.35 14.90 0.67
CA PHE A 95 -1.21 13.82 0.21
C PHE A 95 -0.61 12.44 0.52
N LEU A 96 0.69 12.27 0.28
CA LEU A 96 1.41 11.03 0.59
C LEU A 96 1.36 10.70 2.10
N VAL A 97 1.69 11.67 2.96
CA VAL A 97 1.72 11.47 4.42
C VAL A 97 0.32 11.25 5.00
N LEU A 98 -0.66 12.04 4.56
CA LEU A 98 -2.06 11.91 5.03
C LEU A 98 -2.71 10.64 4.50
N GLY A 99 -2.46 10.27 3.24
CA GLY A 99 -2.94 9.01 2.67
C GLY A 99 -2.35 7.81 3.40
N PHE A 100 -1.05 7.85 3.71
CA PHE A 100 -0.40 6.85 4.54
C PHE A 100 -1.01 6.76 5.94
N TYR A 101 -1.12 7.88 6.66
CA TYR A 101 -1.65 7.91 8.01
C TYR A 101 -3.14 7.51 8.05
N GLY A 102 -3.96 8.06 7.17
CA GLY A 102 -5.37 7.76 7.09
C GLY A 102 -5.61 6.28 6.79
N PHE A 103 -4.98 5.74 5.74
CA PHE A 103 -5.24 4.38 5.32
C PHE A 103 -4.44 3.34 6.14
N LEU A 104 -3.11 3.39 6.11
CA LEU A 104 -2.30 2.33 6.73
C LEU A 104 -2.33 2.37 8.25
N HIS A 105 -2.39 3.57 8.85
CA HIS A 105 -2.49 3.68 10.30
C HIS A 105 -3.95 3.59 10.75
N CYS A 106 -4.77 4.59 10.45
CA CYS A 106 -6.09 4.72 11.06
C CYS A 106 -7.06 3.62 10.59
N TRP A 107 -7.24 3.47 9.27
CA TRP A 107 -8.19 2.51 8.72
C TRP A 107 -7.83 1.06 9.07
N LEU A 108 -6.60 0.61 8.80
CA LEU A 108 -6.20 -0.77 9.11
C LEU A 108 -6.24 -1.05 10.62
N ASN A 109 -5.86 -0.11 11.50
CA ASN A 109 -5.96 -0.32 12.94
C ASN A 109 -7.40 -0.34 13.44
N ALA A 110 -8.30 0.46 12.87
CA ALA A 110 -9.72 0.43 13.19
C ALA A 110 -10.31 -0.95 12.88
N PHE A 111 -10.05 -1.48 11.67
CA PHE A 111 -10.48 -2.82 11.27
C PHE A 111 -9.82 -3.92 12.08
N ALA A 112 -8.52 -3.81 12.38
CA ALA A 112 -7.83 -4.76 13.24
C ALA A 112 -8.44 -4.83 14.64
N GLU A 113 -8.73 -3.70 15.27
CA GLU A 113 -9.36 -3.69 16.59
C GLU A 113 -10.79 -4.26 16.54
N MET A 114 -11.60 -3.89 15.55
CA MET A 114 -12.95 -4.43 15.38
C MET A 114 -12.95 -5.96 15.19
N LEU A 115 -12.00 -6.49 14.42
CA LEU A 115 -11.89 -7.94 14.17
C LEU A 115 -11.13 -8.69 15.29
N ARG A 116 -10.60 -7.96 16.28
CA ARG A 116 -9.68 -8.48 17.31
C ARG A 116 -8.39 -9.06 16.72
N PHE A 117 -7.93 -8.54 15.59
CA PHE A 117 -6.64 -8.88 14.99
C PHE A 117 -5.51 -8.24 15.78
N ALA A 118 -4.59 -9.07 16.28
CA ALA A 118 -3.50 -8.61 17.15
C ALA A 118 -2.22 -8.21 16.38
N ASP A 119 -2.01 -8.74 15.18
CA ASP A 119 -0.84 -8.42 14.37
C ASP A 119 -1.04 -7.07 13.67
N ARG A 120 -0.43 -6.00 14.20
CA ARG A 120 -0.69 -4.62 13.75
C ARG A 120 0.50 -3.96 13.07
N MET A 121 1.49 -4.75 12.68
CA MET A 121 2.66 -4.25 11.97
C MET A 121 2.34 -4.03 10.48
N PHE A 122 1.48 -3.06 10.18
CA PHE A 122 1.11 -2.72 8.81
C PHE A 122 2.19 -1.93 8.07
N TYR A 123 3.04 -1.25 8.83
CA TYR A 123 4.18 -0.48 8.37
C TYR A 123 5.25 -0.44 9.47
N ASP A 124 6.47 -0.07 9.09
CA ASP A 124 7.61 0.15 9.98
C ASP A 124 8.14 1.59 9.79
N ASP A 125 9.26 1.95 10.43
CA ASP A 125 9.86 3.29 10.39
C ASP A 125 10.49 3.65 9.01
N TRP A 126 9.66 3.67 7.97
CA TRP A 126 10.06 3.89 6.58
C TRP A 126 10.73 5.25 6.37
N TRP A 127 10.41 6.26 7.18
CA TRP A 127 11.01 7.60 7.11
C TRP A 127 12.49 7.62 7.50
N ASN A 128 12.98 6.61 8.24
CA ASN A 128 14.39 6.45 8.58
C ASN A 128 15.17 5.59 7.55
N SER A 129 14.53 5.21 6.45
CA SER A 129 15.16 4.32 5.46
C SER A 129 16.27 5.02 4.70
N THR A 130 17.47 4.45 4.71
CA THR A 130 18.65 4.96 3.98
C THR A 130 18.78 4.42 2.55
N SER A 131 17.91 3.47 2.16
CA SER A 131 17.90 2.88 0.81
C SER A 131 16.47 2.65 0.32
N PHE A 132 16.26 2.71 -1.00
CA PHE A 132 14.95 2.43 -1.62
C PHE A 132 14.46 1.01 -1.31
N ALA A 133 15.36 0.03 -1.30
CA ALA A 133 15.02 -1.33 -0.92
C ALA A 133 14.49 -1.40 0.52
N ALA A 134 15.07 -0.67 1.48
CA ALA A 134 14.54 -0.61 2.84
C ALA A 134 13.19 0.12 2.90
N TYR A 135 13.05 1.23 2.18
CA TYR A 135 11.80 1.99 2.10
C TYR A 135 10.63 1.11 1.63
N TYR A 136 10.80 0.36 0.53
CA TYR A 136 9.74 -0.51 -0.01
C TYR A 136 9.31 -1.62 0.94
N ARG A 137 10.22 -2.13 1.79
CA ARG A 137 9.89 -3.16 2.79
C ARG A 137 9.10 -2.59 3.96
N LYS A 138 9.40 -1.36 4.35
CA LYS A 138 8.86 -0.73 5.56
C LYS A 138 7.58 0.06 5.32
N TRP A 139 7.38 0.60 4.13
CA TRP A 139 6.25 1.49 3.81
C TRP A 139 4.88 0.82 3.98
N ASN A 140 4.67 -0.32 3.30
CA ASN A 140 3.43 -1.08 3.38
C ASN A 140 3.78 -2.56 3.53
N VAL A 141 3.95 -2.97 4.78
CA VAL A 141 4.38 -4.33 5.14
C VAL A 141 3.33 -5.36 4.67
N VAL A 142 2.04 -5.01 4.68
CA VAL A 142 0.97 -5.92 4.26
C VAL A 142 1.12 -6.35 2.79
N VAL A 143 1.34 -5.39 1.88
CA VAL A 143 1.54 -5.68 0.46
C VAL A 143 2.93 -6.27 0.22
N HIS A 144 3.94 -5.75 0.90
CA HIS A 144 5.31 -6.27 0.81
C HIS A 144 5.35 -7.76 1.16
N ASP A 145 4.74 -8.16 2.27
CA ASP A 145 4.77 -9.55 2.75
C ASP A 145 4.01 -10.48 1.81
N TRP A 146 2.92 -10.01 1.20
CA TRP A 146 2.22 -10.75 0.15
C TRP A 146 3.10 -10.96 -1.08
N LEU A 147 3.72 -9.89 -1.58
CA LEU A 147 4.64 -9.95 -2.72
C LEU A 147 5.83 -10.86 -2.41
N TYR A 148 6.38 -10.78 -1.21
CA TYR A 148 7.51 -11.62 -0.80
C TYR A 148 7.11 -13.09 -0.71
N THR A 149 5.99 -13.39 -0.05
CA THR A 149 5.54 -14.75 0.25
C THR A 149 5.09 -15.49 -1.00
N TYR A 150 4.28 -14.86 -1.85
CA TYR A 150 3.62 -15.54 -2.96
C TYR A 150 4.31 -15.33 -4.31
N VAL A 151 5.08 -14.26 -4.48
CA VAL A 151 5.71 -13.93 -5.77
C VAL A 151 7.22 -14.11 -5.68
N TYR A 152 7.89 -13.36 -4.82
CA TYR A 152 9.35 -13.38 -4.71
C TYR A 152 9.88 -14.79 -4.40
N ARG A 153 9.36 -15.42 -3.35
CA ARG A 153 9.84 -16.73 -2.88
C ARG A 153 9.61 -17.82 -3.92
N GLU A 154 8.45 -17.83 -4.56
CA GLU A 154 8.13 -18.81 -5.61
C GLU A 154 9.05 -18.65 -6.82
N ILE A 155 9.24 -17.43 -7.33
CA ILE A 155 10.17 -17.17 -8.44
C ILE A 155 11.61 -17.51 -8.05
N TYR A 156 12.02 -17.23 -6.81
CA TYR A 156 13.35 -17.58 -6.32
C TYR A 156 13.57 -19.10 -6.27
N ILE A 157 12.55 -19.87 -5.92
CA ILE A 157 12.59 -21.35 -5.95
C ILE A 157 12.63 -21.85 -7.40
N LEU A 158 11.76 -21.33 -8.27
CA LEU A 158 11.66 -21.70 -9.69
C LEU A 158 12.96 -21.41 -10.47
N THR A 159 13.65 -20.33 -10.13
CA THR A 159 14.96 -19.95 -10.74
C THR A 159 16.14 -20.71 -10.14
N GLY A 160 15.89 -21.77 -9.37
CA GLY A 160 16.91 -22.65 -8.81
C GLY A 160 17.71 -22.03 -7.67
N ARG A 161 17.18 -20.97 -7.02
CA ARG A 161 17.78 -20.27 -5.87
C ARG A 161 19.13 -19.60 -6.14
N LYS A 162 19.50 -19.41 -7.40
CA LYS A 162 20.82 -18.88 -7.78
C LYS A 162 20.84 -17.36 -7.96
N ASN A 163 19.76 -16.77 -8.48
CA ASN A 163 19.72 -15.34 -8.82
C ASN A 163 18.66 -14.60 -8.02
N ARG A 164 19.08 -13.61 -7.20
CA ARG A 164 18.18 -12.77 -6.39
C ARG A 164 17.63 -11.57 -7.18
N SER A 165 18.28 -11.18 -8.27
CA SER A 165 17.88 -10.03 -9.07
C SER A 165 16.63 -10.33 -9.90
N ILE A 166 16.51 -11.54 -10.46
CA ILE A 166 15.33 -11.94 -11.24
C ILE A 166 14.02 -11.82 -10.42
N PRO A 167 13.88 -12.48 -9.24
CA PRO A 167 12.65 -12.36 -8.45
C PRO A 167 12.40 -10.93 -7.96
N ALA A 168 13.45 -10.15 -7.67
CA ALA A 168 13.30 -8.73 -7.31
C ALA A 168 12.73 -7.89 -8.46
N ILE A 169 13.28 -8.02 -9.67
CA ILE A 169 12.78 -7.32 -10.87
C ILE A 169 11.34 -7.73 -11.17
N CYS A 170 11.02 -9.03 -11.09
CA CYS A 170 9.65 -9.50 -11.31
C CYS A 170 8.65 -8.90 -10.33
N VAL A 171 8.99 -8.81 -9.05
CA VAL A 171 8.13 -8.19 -8.02
C VAL A 171 7.96 -6.69 -8.28
N LEU A 172 9.02 -5.98 -8.64
CA LEU A 172 8.96 -4.56 -8.96
C LEU A 172 8.10 -4.29 -10.20
N LEU A 173 8.26 -5.07 -11.27
CA LEU A 173 7.45 -4.96 -12.48
C LEU A 173 5.98 -5.27 -12.21
N LEU A 174 5.70 -6.34 -11.45
CA LEU A 174 4.34 -6.68 -11.05
C LEU A 174 3.69 -5.52 -10.27
N SER A 175 4.40 -4.98 -9.28
CA SER A 175 3.95 -3.81 -8.53
C SER A 175 3.69 -2.61 -9.43
N ALA A 176 4.60 -2.30 -10.35
CA ALA A 176 4.48 -1.19 -11.29
C ALA A 176 3.23 -1.33 -12.19
N ILE A 177 2.95 -2.54 -12.69
CA ILE A 177 1.75 -2.82 -13.50
C ILE A 177 0.47 -2.59 -12.70
N PHE A 178 0.40 -3.05 -11.44
CA PHE A 178 -0.77 -2.85 -10.60
C PHE A 178 -1.02 -1.37 -10.28
N HIS A 179 0.04 -0.61 -9.97
CA HIS A 179 -0.09 0.84 -9.75
C HIS A 179 -0.59 1.55 -11.00
N GLU A 180 -0.04 1.22 -12.16
CA GLU A 180 -0.49 1.78 -13.44
C GLU A 180 -1.95 1.42 -13.74
N TYR A 181 -2.34 0.16 -13.52
CA TYR A 181 -3.71 -0.31 -13.70
C TYR A 181 -4.73 0.44 -12.82
N ILE A 182 -4.38 0.69 -11.56
CA ILE A 182 -5.22 1.47 -10.64
C ILE A 182 -5.35 2.92 -11.15
N MET A 183 -4.25 3.53 -11.61
CA MET A 183 -4.29 4.90 -12.14
C MET A 183 -5.13 5.00 -13.43
N ILE A 184 -4.99 4.05 -14.36
CA ILE A 184 -5.81 3.98 -15.58
C ILE A 184 -7.29 3.89 -15.22
N SER A 185 -7.63 3.01 -14.27
CA SER A 185 -9.00 2.78 -13.85
C SER A 185 -9.61 4.00 -13.16
N ALA A 186 -8.81 4.71 -12.36
CA ALA A 186 -9.25 5.91 -11.64
C ALA A 186 -9.35 7.16 -12.52
N LEU A 187 -8.42 7.35 -13.46
CA LEU A 187 -8.34 8.54 -14.31
C LEU A 187 -9.08 8.40 -15.65
N GLY A 188 -9.32 7.17 -16.11
CA GLY A 188 -9.98 6.89 -17.39
C GLY A 188 -9.10 7.06 -18.63
N PHE A 189 -7.78 7.25 -18.48
CA PHE A 189 -6.83 7.32 -19.59
C PHE A 189 -5.50 6.63 -19.26
N PHE A 190 -4.75 6.27 -20.30
CA PHE A 190 -3.44 5.62 -20.18
C PHE A 190 -2.31 6.63 -20.23
N TYR A 191 -1.50 6.72 -19.16
CA TYR A 191 -0.31 7.55 -19.12
C TYR A 191 0.76 6.93 -18.20
N PRO A 192 1.74 6.18 -18.74
CA PRO A 192 2.58 5.21 -18.00
C PRO A 192 3.69 5.82 -17.14
N VAL A 193 3.41 6.92 -16.45
CA VAL A 193 4.39 7.59 -15.58
C VAL A 193 4.71 6.76 -14.36
N MET A 194 3.70 6.12 -13.75
CA MET A 194 3.95 5.29 -12.56
C MET A 194 4.79 4.07 -12.94
N PHE A 195 4.46 3.41 -14.05
CA PHE A 195 5.24 2.28 -14.54
C PHE A 195 6.72 2.63 -14.74
N LEU A 196 7.01 3.77 -15.39
CA LEU A 196 8.38 4.23 -15.62
C LEU A 196 9.07 4.64 -14.31
N LEU A 197 8.37 5.30 -13.40
CA LEU A 197 8.92 5.75 -12.12
C LEU A 197 9.36 4.56 -11.26
N PHE A 198 8.49 3.55 -11.09
CA PHE A 198 8.84 2.34 -10.35
C PHE A 198 9.87 1.47 -11.07
N GLY A 199 9.77 1.34 -12.40
CA GLY A 199 10.68 0.52 -13.20
C GLY A 199 12.11 1.07 -13.26
N VAL A 200 12.28 2.39 -13.37
CA VAL A 200 13.60 3.03 -13.51
C VAL A 200 14.24 3.36 -12.16
N LEU A 201 13.47 3.89 -11.20
CA LEU A 201 14.01 4.25 -9.88
C LEU A 201 14.08 3.06 -8.93
N GLY A 202 13.21 2.06 -9.07
CA GLY A 202 13.20 0.88 -8.21
C GLY A 202 14.33 -0.12 -8.47
N CYS A 203 14.97 -0.06 -9.65
CA CYS A 203 16.07 -0.96 -10.03
C CYS A 203 17.47 -0.43 -9.68
N LYS A 204 17.59 0.80 -9.17
CA LYS A 204 18.85 1.42 -8.73
C LYS A 204 18.97 1.38 -7.21
#